data_AF-A0A1Q8L7Y8-F1
#
_entry.id   AF-A0A1Q8L7Y8-F1
#
_cell.length_a   1.000
_cell.length_b   1.000
_cell.length_c   1.000
_cell.angle_alpha   90.00
_cell.angle_beta   90.00
_cell.angle_gamma   90.00
#
_symmetry.space_group_name_H-M   'P 1'
#
loop_
_entity.id
_entity.type
_entity.pdbx_description
1 polymer ?
#
loop_
_entity_poly.entity_id
_entity_poly.type
_entity_poly.pdbx_seq_one_letter_code
_entity_poly.pdbx_strand_id
1 'polypeptide(L)'
;MFLDLDNTIIAGSSALAFARPFARAGLIDRATVLRGAWAQLLLVLAGADASTMDTLRRRMVLICEGWEVARVRTIVAETLQEIIGPLVYPEALRLIEHHRGQGAEIVLLSASGLEVVEPIAELVGIERFRATRMHVVDDRYAGEIEFYCYGEGKAVAAQEIAEELGFDLAHCAAYTDSITDLPLLEAVGQPSVVNPDRELRAIARERGWPVLAFVRAASRRDRLFRLRDRLSDRFAAGARVGAPAGPATDAEGPDAGGVGAAGPWRDPALLGAAAVGGVLAALLAGAAVTRSARGGR
;
A
#
# COMPACT_ATOMS: atom_id res chain seq x y z
N MET A 1 -18.86 -0.81 -2.08
CA MET A 1 -17.66 -0.45 -1.28
C MET A 1 -16.44 -0.60 -2.17
N PHE A 2 -15.61 0.45 -2.26
CA PHE A 2 -14.35 0.46 -2.99
C PHE A 2 -13.17 0.37 -2.02
N LEU A 3 -12.21 -0.51 -2.26
CA LEU A 3 -10.98 -0.61 -1.46
C LEU A 3 -9.76 -0.47 -2.33
N ASP A 4 -8.75 0.23 -1.82
CA ASP A 4 -7.39 0.09 -2.30
C ASP A 4 -6.73 -1.20 -1.77
N LEU A 5 -5.65 -1.62 -2.43
CA LEU A 5 -4.88 -2.80 -2.10
C LEU A 5 -3.69 -2.50 -1.17
N ASP A 6 -2.73 -1.71 -1.67
CA ASP A 6 -1.43 -1.51 -1.03
C ASP A 6 -1.61 -0.63 0.23
N ASN A 7 -0.95 -0.97 1.34
CA ASN A 7 -1.14 -0.36 2.67
C ASN A 7 -2.58 -0.30 3.23
N THR A 8 -3.57 -0.77 2.47
CA THR A 8 -5.00 -0.77 2.81
C THR A 8 -5.48 -2.19 3.15
N ILE A 9 -5.35 -3.14 2.22
CA ILE A 9 -5.64 -4.57 2.47
C ILE A 9 -4.37 -5.30 2.90
N ILE A 10 -3.24 -4.99 2.28
CA ILE A 10 -1.94 -5.61 2.59
C ILE A 10 -0.99 -4.59 3.20
N ALA A 11 -0.15 -5.04 4.14
CA ALA A 11 0.88 -4.22 4.73
C ALA A 11 2.05 -4.03 3.76
N GLY A 12 2.28 -2.79 3.33
CA GLY A 12 3.29 -2.46 2.34
C GLY A 12 2.76 -2.53 0.91
N SER A 13 3.68 -2.55 -0.05
CA SER A 13 3.32 -2.56 -1.47
C SER A 13 3.49 -3.93 -2.12
N SER A 14 2.47 -4.36 -2.87
CA SER A 14 2.44 -5.61 -3.61
C SER A 14 3.57 -5.69 -4.63
N ALA A 15 3.81 -4.65 -5.44
CA ALA A 15 4.87 -4.74 -6.44
C ALA A 15 6.30 -4.71 -5.83
N LEU A 16 6.47 -4.22 -4.60
CA LEU A 16 7.72 -4.40 -3.86
C LEU A 16 7.86 -5.84 -3.37
N ALA A 17 6.77 -6.42 -2.91
CA ALA A 17 6.73 -7.78 -2.41
C ALA A 17 7.14 -8.78 -3.52
N PHE A 18 6.70 -8.55 -4.77
CA PHE A 18 7.03 -9.38 -5.93
C PHE A 18 8.35 -9.05 -6.64
N ALA A 19 9.02 -7.93 -6.30
CA ALA A 19 10.29 -7.56 -6.92
C ALA A 19 11.37 -8.65 -6.79
N ARG A 20 11.45 -9.31 -5.62
CA ARG A 20 12.41 -10.40 -5.37
C ARG A 20 12.10 -11.66 -6.19
N PRO A 21 10.86 -12.21 -6.20
CA PRO A 21 10.46 -13.28 -7.10
C PRO A 21 10.79 -13.02 -8.57
N PHE A 22 10.42 -11.86 -9.11
CA PHE A 22 10.71 -11.52 -10.50
C PHE A 22 12.21 -11.45 -10.79
N ALA A 23 13.01 -10.97 -9.84
CA ALA A 23 14.46 -10.96 -9.97
C ALA A 23 15.09 -12.36 -9.92
N ARG A 24 14.56 -13.26 -9.06
CA ARG A 24 14.99 -14.66 -9.02
C ARG A 24 14.65 -15.41 -10.30
N ALA A 25 13.50 -15.09 -10.88
CA ALA A 25 13.09 -15.63 -12.16
C ALA A 25 13.83 -15.01 -13.35
N GLY A 26 14.72 -14.03 -13.15
CA GLY A 26 15.50 -13.39 -14.21
C GLY A 26 14.71 -12.41 -15.09
N LEU A 27 13.49 -12.04 -14.69
CA LEU A 27 12.71 -10.98 -15.35
C LEU A 27 13.26 -9.59 -15.01
N ILE A 28 13.83 -9.43 -13.82
CA ILE A 28 14.49 -8.21 -13.39
C ILE A 28 15.95 -8.53 -13.08
N ASP A 29 16.87 -7.82 -13.71
CA ASP A 29 18.29 -7.97 -13.38
C ASP A 29 18.55 -7.57 -11.92
N ARG A 30 19.38 -8.33 -11.19
CA ARG A 30 19.73 -8.07 -9.79
C ARG A 30 20.37 -6.70 -9.61
N ALA A 31 21.15 -6.24 -10.61
CA ALA A 31 21.70 -4.89 -10.57
C ALA A 31 20.60 -3.84 -10.75
N THR A 32 19.54 -4.11 -11.53
CA THR A 32 18.37 -3.22 -11.66
C THR A 32 17.61 -3.09 -10.34
N VAL A 33 17.40 -4.20 -9.62
CA VAL A 33 16.79 -4.18 -8.28
C VAL A 33 17.62 -3.40 -7.28
N LEU A 34 18.93 -3.65 -7.21
CA LEU A 34 19.80 -2.99 -6.23
C LEU A 34 19.88 -1.49 -6.49
N ARG A 35 20.00 -1.11 -7.76
CA ARG A 35 20.06 0.29 -8.18
C ARG A 35 18.75 1.00 -7.95
N GLY A 36 17.62 0.38 -8.27
CA GLY A 36 16.36 1.02 -7.99
C GLY A 36 16.07 1.09 -6.48
N ALA A 37 16.45 0.12 -5.65
CA ALA A 37 16.36 0.28 -4.19
C ALA A 37 17.12 1.54 -3.70
N TRP A 38 18.27 1.84 -4.31
CA TRP A 38 18.99 3.10 -4.10
C TRP A 38 18.25 4.34 -4.62
N ALA A 39 17.63 4.27 -5.80
CA ALA A 39 16.83 5.37 -6.34
C ALA A 39 15.57 5.64 -5.50
N GLN A 40 14.94 4.61 -4.93
CA GLN A 40 13.82 4.75 -3.97
C GLN A 40 14.25 5.49 -2.72
N LEU A 41 15.41 5.11 -2.19
CA LEU A 41 15.98 5.82 -1.05
C LEU A 41 16.21 7.30 -1.37
N LEU A 42 16.77 7.61 -2.55
CA LEU A 42 16.98 8.98 -2.99
C LEU A 42 15.67 9.74 -3.24
N LEU A 43 14.63 9.09 -3.78
CA LEU A 43 13.33 9.70 -4.05
C LEU A 43 12.60 10.08 -2.76
N VAL A 44 12.61 9.17 -1.79
CA VAL A 44 12.06 9.40 -0.44
C VAL A 44 12.82 10.53 0.27
N LEU A 45 14.14 10.64 0.04
CA LEU A 45 14.95 11.73 0.57
C LEU A 45 14.74 13.06 -0.18
N ALA A 46 14.38 13.03 -1.46
CA ALA A 46 14.24 14.21 -2.31
C ALA A 46 12.85 14.86 -2.30
N GLY A 47 11.80 14.15 -1.85
CA GLY A 47 10.42 14.65 -1.87
C GLY A 47 9.91 14.82 -3.31
N ALA A 48 9.42 13.74 -3.91
CA ALA A 48 9.15 13.72 -5.34
C ALA A 48 7.79 14.32 -5.74
N ASP A 49 7.84 15.15 -6.77
CA ASP A 49 6.71 15.76 -7.48
C ASP A 49 6.06 14.80 -8.51
N ALA A 50 4.83 15.09 -8.93
CA ALA A 50 4.04 14.27 -9.85
C ALA A 50 4.74 14.01 -11.20
N SER A 51 5.48 15.00 -11.71
CA SER A 51 6.29 14.91 -12.94
C SER A 51 7.39 13.85 -12.86
N THR A 52 7.96 13.69 -11.66
CA THR A 52 8.96 12.65 -11.39
C THR A 52 8.28 11.29 -11.44
N MET A 53 7.16 11.11 -10.75
CA MET A 53 6.42 9.85 -10.74
C MET A 53 5.99 9.41 -12.15
N ASP A 54 5.53 10.32 -13.00
CA ASP A 54 5.19 9.97 -14.39
C ASP A 54 6.40 9.45 -15.20
N THR A 55 7.56 10.08 -15.02
CA THR A 55 8.82 9.65 -15.66
C THR A 55 9.24 8.25 -15.18
N LEU A 56 9.11 8.02 -13.87
CA LEU A 56 9.44 6.75 -13.24
C LEU A 56 8.51 5.63 -13.73
N ARG A 57 7.22 5.91 -13.87
CA ARG A 57 6.20 5.01 -14.44
C ARG A 57 6.55 4.61 -15.86
N ARG A 58 6.81 5.57 -16.75
CA ARG A 58 7.18 5.30 -18.15
C ARG A 58 8.38 4.37 -18.26
N ARG A 59 9.40 4.58 -17.43
CA ARG A 59 10.59 3.72 -17.41
C ARG A 59 10.30 2.31 -16.89
N MET A 60 9.41 2.14 -15.91
CA MET A 60 9.03 0.81 -15.43
C MET A 60 8.28 -0.01 -16.48
N VAL A 61 7.37 0.64 -17.19
CA VAL A 61 6.61 0.03 -18.27
C VAL A 61 7.57 -0.55 -19.33
N LEU A 62 8.64 0.18 -19.67
CA LEU A 62 9.68 -0.28 -20.59
C LEU A 62 10.54 -1.44 -20.05
N ILE A 63 10.72 -1.57 -18.72
CA ILE A 63 11.44 -2.71 -18.14
C ILE A 63 10.65 -4.01 -18.33
N CYS A 64 9.32 -3.91 -18.32
CA CYS A 64 8.42 -5.03 -18.50
C CYS A 64 8.24 -5.42 -19.98
N GLU A 65 8.70 -4.59 -20.93
CA GLU A 65 8.57 -4.86 -22.37
C GLU A 65 9.16 -6.23 -22.74
N GLY A 66 8.38 -7.01 -23.51
CA GLY A 66 8.76 -8.35 -23.96
C GLY A 66 8.62 -9.45 -22.90
N TRP A 67 8.24 -9.14 -21.65
CA TRP A 67 7.95 -10.18 -20.67
C TRP A 67 6.75 -10.99 -21.11
N GLU A 68 6.84 -12.31 -20.93
CA GLU A 68 5.76 -13.23 -21.22
C GLU A 68 4.72 -13.21 -20.09
N VAL A 69 3.46 -12.92 -20.44
CA VAL A 69 2.39 -12.74 -19.45
C VAL A 69 2.19 -14.02 -18.63
N ALA A 70 2.24 -15.19 -19.27
CA ALA A 70 2.12 -16.48 -18.61
C ALA A 70 3.21 -16.71 -17.55
N ARG A 71 4.45 -16.26 -17.83
CA ARG A 71 5.57 -16.36 -16.89
C ARG A 71 5.37 -15.47 -15.68
N VAL A 72 4.86 -14.25 -15.86
CA VAL A 72 4.52 -13.33 -14.75
C VAL A 72 3.46 -13.97 -13.85
N ARG A 73 2.35 -14.44 -14.45
CA ARG A 73 1.27 -15.12 -13.72
C ARG A 73 1.77 -16.33 -12.94
N THR A 74 2.63 -17.14 -13.53
CA THR A 74 3.22 -18.31 -12.87
C THR A 74 4.01 -17.90 -11.63
N ILE A 75 4.91 -16.92 -11.74
CA ILE A 75 5.72 -16.45 -10.60
C ILE A 75 4.84 -15.88 -9.49
N VAL A 76 3.80 -15.12 -9.85
CA VAL A 76 2.85 -14.57 -8.87
C VAL A 76 2.14 -15.71 -8.16
N ALA A 77 1.52 -16.64 -8.90
CA ALA A 77 0.77 -17.76 -8.33
C ALA A 77 1.62 -18.62 -7.38
N GLU A 78 2.86 -18.93 -7.77
CA GLU A 78 3.79 -19.75 -6.97
C GLU A 78 4.22 -19.08 -5.66
N THR A 79 4.31 -17.75 -5.63
CA THR A 79 4.86 -17.00 -4.50
C THR A 79 3.81 -16.22 -3.70
N LEU A 80 2.57 -16.17 -4.18
CA LEU A 80 1.47 -15.39 -3.60
C LEU A 80 1.25 -15.70 -2.12
N GLN A 81 1.05 -16.97 -1.77
CA GLN A 81 0.70 -17.37 -0.40
C GLN A 81 1.82 -17.08 0.61
N GLU A 82 3.08 -17.33 0.21
CA GLU A 82 4.25 -17.08 1.06
C GLU A 82 4.45 -15.58 1.31
N ILE A 83 4.20 -14.75 0.28
CA ILE A 83 4.52 -13.33 0.30
C ILE A 83 3.35 -12.49 0.79
N ILE A 84 2.16 -12.66 0.21
CA ILE A 84 1.01 -11.81 0.47
C ILE A 84 0.23 -12.26 1.70
N GLY A 85 0.04 -13.56 1.92
CA GLY A 85 -0.72 -14.09 3.06
C GLY A 85 -0.31 -13.45 4.41
N PRO A 86 0.99 -13.38 4.75
CA PRO A 86 1.46 -12.75 6.00
C PRO A 86 1.38 -11.22 6.05
N LEU A 87 1.07 -10.57 4.92
CA LEU A 87 0.94 -9.12 4.80
C LEU A 87 -0.52 -8.65 4.90
N VAL A 88 -1.51 -9.52 4.63
CA VAL A 88 -2.93 -9.16 4.73
C VAL A 88 -3.26 -8.67 6.15
N TYR A 89 -3.89 -7.50 6.25
CA TYR A 89 -4.39 -6.97 7.52
C TYR A 89 -5.63 -7.75 7.97
N PRO A 90 -5.64 -8.35 9.17
CA PRO A 90 -6.84 -8.98 9.72
C PRO A 90 -8.01 -8.00 9.84
N GLU A 91 -7.73 -6.72 10.09
CA GLU A 91 -8.70 -5.63 10.11
C GLU A 91 -9.39 -5.45 8.76
N ALA A 92 -8.63 -5.51 7.66
CA ALA A 92 -9.18 -5.39 6.31
C ALA A 92 -10.14 -6.54 6.00
N LEU A 93 -9.79 -7.78 6.38
CA LEU A 93 -10.70 -8.92 6.23
C LEU A 93 -12.00 -8.75 7.04
N ARG A 94 -11.91 -8.24 8.28
CA ARG A 94 -13.10 -7.94 9.09
C ARG A 94 -13.95 -6.83 8.48
N LEU A 95 -13.31 -5.82 7.89
CA LEU A 95 -14.01 -4.72 7.21
C LEU A 95 -14.76 -5.23 5.97
N ILE A 96 -14.10 -6.04 5.15
CA ILE A 96 -14.70 -6.69 3.96
C ILE A 96 -15.90 -7.53 4.40
N GLU A 97 -15.75 -8.36 5.43
CA GLU A 97 -16.84 -9.22 5.90
C GLU A 97 -18.00 -8.43 6.50
N HIS A 98 -17.70 -7.33 7.20
CA HIS A 98 -18.73 -6.44 7.74
C HIS A 98 -19.61 -5.83 6.64
N HIS A 99 -18.99 -5.30 5.59
CA HIS A 99 -19.71 -4.73 4.44
C HIS A 99 -20.44 -5.82 3.65
N ARG A 100 -19.81 -6.98 3.44
CA ARG A 100 -20.46 -8.13 2.80
C ARG A 100 -21.70 -8.60 3.57
N GLY A 101 -21.63 -8.66 4.90
CA GLY A 101 -22.75 -8.99 5.78
C GLY A 101 -23.92 -7.98 5.72
N GLN A 102 -23.67 -6.78 5.21
CA GLN A 102 -24.70 -5.76 4.93
C GLN A 102 -25.23 -5.82 3.50
N GLY A 103 -24.80 -6.81 2.70
CA GLY A 103 -25.16 -6.94 1.29
C GLY A 103 -24.44 -5.96 0.38
N ALA A 104 -23.35 -5.33 0.84
CA ALA A 104 -22.57 -4.42 0.00
C ALA A 104 -21.71 -5.19 -1.01
N GLU A 105 -21.70 -4.71 -2.25
CA GLU A 105 -20.73 -5.16 -3.24
C GLU A 105 -19.34 -4.66 -2.87
N ILE A 106 -18.34 -5.54 -2.95
CA ILE A 106 -16.95 -5.23 -2.63
C ILE A 106 -16.13 -5.16 -3.91
N VAL A 107 -15.48 -4.03 -4.14
CA VAL A 107 -14.71 -3.74 -5.35
C VAL A 107 -13.29 -3.34 -4.96
N LEU A 108 -12.29 -4.03 -5.50
CA LEU A 108 -10.88 -3.69 -5.30
C LEU A 108 -10.36 -2.81 -6.44
N LEU A 109 -9.74 -1.66 -6.12
CA LEU A 109 -9.16 -0.73 -7.09
C LEU A 109 -7.68 -0.55 -6.78
N SER A 110 -6.78 -0.94 -7.69
CA SER A 110 -5.34 -0.92 -7.40
C SER A 110 -4.50 -0.46 -8.57
N ALA A 111 -3.50 0.39 -8.29
CA ALA A 111 -2.51 0.81 -9.28
C ALA A 111 -1.54 -0.31 -9.68
N SER A 112 -1.53 -1.43 -8.95
CA SER A 112 -0.74 -2.61 -9.29
C SER A 112 -1.25 -3.32 -10.54
N GLY A 113 -0.37 -4.08 -11.17
CA GLY A 113 -0.68 -4.82 -12.39
C GLY A 113 -1.76 -5.89 -12.19
N LEU A 114 -2.59 -6.09 -13.21
CA LEU A 114 -3.67 -7.08 -13.24
C LEU A 114 -3.22 -8.46 -12.77
N GLU A 115 -2.09 -8.95 -13.26
CA GLU A 115 -1.56 -10.29 -12.93
C GLU A 115 -1.17 -10.46 -11.46
N VAL A 116 -1.05 -9.36 -10.70
CA VAL A 116 -0.80 -9.35 -9.26
C VAL A 116 -2.10 -9.16 -8.48
N VAL A 117 -2.95 -8.23 -8.92
CA VAL A 117 -4.18 -7.86 -8.21
C VAL A 117 -5.20 -8.98 -8.25
N GLU A 118 -5.39 -9.64 -9.39
CA GLU A 118 -6.39 -10.71 -9.55
C GLU A 118 -6.18 -11.87 -8.55
N PRO A 119 -4.97 -12.48 -8.44
CA PRO A 119 -4.76 -13.52 -7.44
C PRO A 119 -4.90 -13.05 -5.98
N ILE A 120 -4.61 -11.77 -5.70
CA ILE A 120 -4.80 -11.21 -4.36
C ILE A 120 -6.29 -11.01 -4.07
N ALA A 121 -7.06 -10.53 -5.05
CA ALA A 121 -8.52 -10.40 -4.93
C ALA A 121 -9.16 -11.75 -4.62
N GLU A 122 -8.77 -12.81 -5.35
CA GLU A 122 -9.19 -14.19 -5.08
C GLU A 122 -8.82 -14.63 -3.65
N LEU A 123 -7.58 -14.35 -3.21
CA LEU A 123 -7.10 -14.69 -1.87
C LEU A 123 -7.97 -14.09 -0.76
N VAL A 124 -8.46 -12.85 -0.95
CA VAL A 124 -9.30 -12.16 0.04
C VAL A 124 -10.81 -12.30 -0.22
N GLY A 125 -11.19 -13.10 -1.23
CA GLY A 125 -12.58 -13.37 -1.59
C GLY A 125 -13.31 -12.17 -2.20
N ILE A 126 -12.62 -11.33 -2.97
CA ILE A 126 -13.20 -10.21 -3.71
C ILE A 126 -13.31 -10.62 -5.19
N GLU A 127 -14.53 -10.63 -5.72
CA GLU A 127 -14.80 -11.04 -7.10
C GLU A 127 -14.62 -9.91 -8.11
N ARG A 128 -14.89 -8.66 -7.70
CA ARG A 128 -14.78 -7.49 -8.58
C ARG A 128 -13.55 -6.67 -8.29
N PHE A 129 -12.78 -6.39 -9.31
CA PHE A 129 -11.62 -5.52 -9.21
C PHE A 129 -11.35 -4.74 -10.50
N ARG A 130 -10.61 -3.65 -10.35
CA ARG A 130 -9.94 -2.93 -11.45
C ARG A 130 -8.49 -2.73 -11.05
N ALA A 131 -7.62 -3.00 -12.00
CA ALA A 131 -6.17 -3.00 -11.82
C ALA A 131 -5.52 -2.36 -13.04
N THR A 132 -4.26 -1.92 -12.91
CA THR A 132 -3.50 -1.44 -14.06
C THR A 132 -3.31 -2.56 -15.07
N ARG A 133 -3.67 -2.30 -16.34
CA ARG A 133 -3.54 -3.26 -17.45
C ARG A 133 -2.45 -2.80 -18.40
N MET A 134 -1.49 -3.68 -18.65
CA MET A 134 -0.46 -3.48 -19.67
C MET A 134 -1.03 -3.86 -21.04
N HIS A 135 -0.65 -3.13 -22.08
CA HIS A 135 -0.93 -3.53 -23.45
C HIS A 135 -0.14 -4.80 -23.79
N VAL A 136 -0.82 -5.81 -24.34
CA VAL A 136 -0.26 -7.13 -24.65
C VAL A 136 -0.33 -7.39 -26.15
N VAL A 137 0.78 -7.81 -26.74
CA VAL A 137 0.90 -8.24 -28.14
C VAL A 137 1.67 -9.56 -28.16
N ASP A 138 1.14 -10.57 -28.85
CA ASP A 138 1.73 -11.92 -28.95
C ASP A 138 2.09 -12.52 -27.57
N ASP A 139 1.15 -12.45 -26.61
CA ASP A 139 1.30 -12.91 -25.22
C ASP A 139 2.44 -12.27 -24.42
N ARG A 140 2.93 -11.11 -24.88
CA ARG A 140 4.00 -10.34 -24.25
C ARG A 140 3.59 -8.89 -23.99
N TYR A 141 4.12 -8.29 -22.93
CA TYR A 141 3.89 -6.87 -22.68
C TYR A 141 4.55 -6.01 -23.77
N ALA A 142 3.78 -5.10 -24.36
CA ALA A 142 4.21 -4.22 -25.44
C ALA A 142 5.02 -3.00 -24.97
N GLY A 143 5.22 -2.83 -23.66
CA GLY A 143 5.88 -1.63 -23.12
C GLY A 143 4.96 -0.40 -23.10
N GLU A 144 3.65 -0.61 -23.01
CA GLU A 144 2.63 0.44 -22.90
C GLU A 144 1.57 0.05 -21.86
N ILE A 145 0.93 1.05 -21.24
CA ILE A 145 -0.20 0.84 -20.32
C ILE A 145 -1.48 1.07 -21.13
N GLU A 146 -2.36 0.07 -21.14
CA GLU A 146 -3.69 0.18 -21.74
C GLU A 146 -4.66 0.92 -20.80
N PHE A 147 -4.59 0.61 -19.50
CA PHE A 147 -5.40 1.25 -18.46
C PHE A 147 -4.59 1.42 -17.18
N TYR A 148 -4.63 2.62 -16.58
CA TYR A 148 -3.88 2.94 -15.36
C TYR A 148 -4.82 3.23 -14.19
N CYS A 149 -4.91 2.32 -13.23
CA CYS A 149 -5.84 2.41 -12.10
C CYS A 149 -5.21 3.17 -10.92
N TYR A 150 -4.87 4.44 -11.14
CA TYR A 150 -4.18 5.29 -10.17
C TYR A 150 -4.78 6.70 -10.15
N GLY A 151 -4.97 7.25 -8.95
CA GLY A 151 -5.58 8.56 -8.75
C GLY A 151 -6.91 8.71 -9.46
N GLU A 152 -7.01 9.65 -10.41
CA GLU A 152 -8.22 9.85 -11.22
C GLU A 152 -8.69 8.57 -11.91
N GLY A 153 -7.78 7.69 -12.34
CA GLY A 153 -8.13 6.41 -12.95
C GLY A 153 -8.89 5.48 -12.00
N LYS A 154 -8.70 5.60 -10.68
CA LYS A 154 -9.52 4.87 -9.69
C LYS A 154 -10.91 5.49 -9.54
N ALA A 155 -11.01 6.82 -9.55
CA ALA A 155 -12.30 7.50 -9.48
C ALA A 155 -13.18 7.17 -10.71
N VAL A 156 -12.58 7.18 -11.90
CA VAL A 156 -13.24 6.76 -13.14
C VAL A 156 -13.67 5.29 -13.06
N ALA A 157 -12.78 4.39 -12.65
CA ALA A 157 -13.13 2.97 -12.48
C ALA A 157 -14.25 2.74 -11.46
N ALA A 158 -14.28 3.50 -10.37
CA ALA A 158 -15.36 3.42 -9.38
C ALA A 158 -16.70 3.88 -9.98
N GLN A 159 -16.70 4.98 -10.74
CA GLN A 159 -17.87 5.50 -11.43
C GLN A 159 -18.39 4.47 -12.46
N GLU A 160 -17.53 3.94 -13.31
CA GLU A 160 -17.89 2.92 -14.31
C GLU A 160 -18.53 1.69 -13.66
N ILE A 161 -17.94 1.17 -12.58
CA ILE A 161 -18.51 0.02 -11.87
C ILE A 161 -19.83 0.36 -11.18
N ALA A 162 -19.94 1.56 -10.60
CA ALA A 162 -21.18 2.00 -9.99
C ALA A 162 -22.30 2.08 -11.03
N GLU A 163 -22.03 2.61 -12.23
CA GLU A 163 -22.95 2.65 -13.35
C GLU A 163 -23.32 1.25 -13.85
N GLU A 164 -22.33 0.36 -14.03
CA GLU A 164 -22.54 -1.05 -14.42
C GLU A 164 -23.50 -1.79 -13.47
N LEU A 165 -23.42 -1.49 -12.18
CA LEU A 165 -24.19 -2.16 -11.13
C LEU A 165 -25.45 -1.38 -10.70
N GLY A 166 -25.67 -0.18 -11.25
CA GLY A 166 -26.79 0.69 -10.88
C GLY A 166 -26.69 1.28 -9.47
N PHE A 167 -25.48 1.49 -8.94
CA PHE A 167 -25.23 2.12 -7.65
C PHE A 167 -24.97 3.62 -7.78
N ASP A 168 -25.42 4.38 -6.78
CA ASP A 168 -25.08 5.79 -6.62
C ASP A 168 -23.81 5.90 -5.74
N LEU A 169 -22.78 6.60 -6.23
CA LEU A 169 -21.55 6.83 -5.48
C LEU A 169 -21.79 7.58 -4.16
N ALA A 170 -22.86 8.40 -4.05
CA ALA A 170 -23.24 9.05 -2.81
C ALA A 170 -23.63 8.07 -1.69
N HIS A 171 -23.95 6.82 -2.02
CA HIS A 171 -24.21 5.74 -1.07
C HIS A 171 -23.05 4.74 -0.97
N CYS A 172 -21.95 4.98 -1.68
CA CYS A 172 -20.78 4.12 -1.68
C CYS A 172 -19.77 4.56 -0.62
N ALA A 173 -19.03 3.59 -0.09
CA ALA A 173 -17.86 3.81 0.76
C ALA A 173 -16.56 3.58 -0.03
N ALA A 174 -15.50 4.33 0.29
CA ALA A 174 -14.16 4.12 -0.25
C ALA A 174 -13.10 4.12 0.86
N TYR A 175 -12.08 3.28 0.70
CA TYR A 175 -10.97 3.09 1.65
C TYR A 175 -9.62 3.11 0.93
N THR A 176 -8.72 4.01 1.33
CA THR A 176 -7.36 4.16 0.76
C THR A 176 -6.39 4.76 1.78
N ASP A 177 -5.09 4.54 1.60
CA ASP A 177 -4.01 5.14 2.39
C ASP A 177 -3.38 6.39 1.75
N SER A 178 -3.61 6.60 0.45
CA SER A 178 -2.80 7.52 -0.34
C SER A 178 -3.55 8.78 -0.76
N ILE A 179 -2.87 9.93 -0.62
CA ILE A 179 -3.33 11.23 -1.15
C ILE A 179 -3.63 11.19 -2.65
N THR A 180 -2.99 10.28 -3.37
CA THR A 180 -3.16 10.11 -4.82
C THR A 180 -4.60 9.73 -5.17
N ASP A 181 -5.29 9.03 -4.27
CA ASP A 181 -6.68 8.60 -4.42
C ASP A 181 -7.70 9.62 -3.88
N LEU A 182 -7.27 10.86 -3.60
CA LEU A 182 -8.18 11.93 -3.19
C LEU A 182 -9.40 12.09 -4.14
N PRO A 183 -9.24 12.02 -5.49
CA PRO A 183 -10.40 12.08 -6.39
C PRO A 183 -11.44 10.98 -6.14
N LEU A 184 -11.01 9.76 -5.76
CA LEU A 184 -11.91 8.66 -5.43
C LEU A 184 -12.66 8.96 -4.11
N LEU A 185 -11.95 9.46 -3.10
CA LEU A 185 -12.56 9.82 -1.81
C LEU A 185 -13.56 10.98 -1.95
N GLU A 186 -13.30 11.92 -2.85
CA GLU A 186 -14.20 13.05 -3.13
C GLU A 186 -15.45 12.64 -3.92
N ALA A 187 -15.36 11.56 -4.71
CA ALA A 187 -16.48 11.08 -5.53
C ALA A 187 -17.53 10.29 -4.73
N VAL A 188 -17.16 9.69 -3.59
CA VAL A 188 -18.06 8.83 -2.81
C VAL A 188 -18.69 9.55 -1.61
N GLY A 189 -19.85 9.09 -1.15
CA GLY A 189 -20.53 9.68 0.02
C GLY A 189 -19.98 9.23 1.37
N GLN A 190 -19.25 8.11 1.44
CA GLN A 190 -18.68 7.58 2.68
C GLN A 190 -17.16 7.34 2.58
N PRO A 191 -16.35 8.40 2.44
CA PRO A 191 -14.90 8.26 2.41
C PRO A 191 -14.34 7.86 3.77
N SER A 192 -13.32 7.01 3.78
CA SER A 192 -12.55 6.64 4.97
C SER A 192 -11.10 6.42 4.57
N VAL A 193 -10.17 6.80 5.44
CA VAL A 193 -8.74 6.66 5.15
C VAL A 193 -8.12 5.61 6.05
N VAL A 194 -7.28 4.74 5.50
CA VAL A 194 -6.65 3.61 6.21
C VAL A 194 -5.15 3.85 6.26
N ASN A 195 -4.55 3.89 7.45
CA ASN A 195 -3.11 4.12 7.59
C ASN A 195 -2.57 5.31 6.76
N PRO A 196 -3.24 6.48 6.74
CA PRO A 196 -3.00 7.48 5.70
C PRO A 196 -1.59 8.07 5.74
N ASP A 197 -1.10 8.46 4.57
CA ASP A 197 0.09 9.32 4.46
C ASP A 197 -0.12 10.68 5.17
N ARG A 198 0.95 11.46 5.28
CA ARG A 198 0.93 12.71 6.06
C ARG A 198 -0.05 13.73 5.48
N GLU A 199 -0.15 13.83 4.16
CA GLU A 199 -0.98 14.82 3.47
C GLU A 199 -2.45 14.41 3.54
N LEU A 200 -2.75 13.15 3.24
CA LEU A 200 -4.10 12.61 3.33
C LEU A 200 -4.63 12.67 4.76
N ARG A 201 -3.78 12.44 5.77
CA ARG A 201 -4.16 12.57 7.18
C ARG A 201 -4.55 14.00 7.55
N ALA A 202 -3.90 15.01 6.98
CA ALA A 202 -4.26 16.40 7.22
C ALA A 202 -5.65 16.69 6.63
N ILE A 203 -5.90 16.26 5.39
CA ILE A 203 -7.20 16.41 4.71
C ILE A 203 -8.30 15.67 5.46
N ALA A 204 -8.07 14.42 5.88
CA ALA A 204 -9.05 13.64 6.62
C ALA A 204 -9.46 14.33 7.93
N ARG A 205 -8.52 14.97 8.63
CA ARG A 205 -8.81 15.76 9.83
C ARG A 205 -9.62 17.02 9.53
N GLU A 206 -9.26 17.73 8.46
CA GLU A 206 -9.98 18.94 8.04
C GLU A 206 -11.43 18.63 7.63
N ARG A 207 -11.63 17.52 6.91
CA ARG A 207 -12.93 17.11 6.37
C ARG A 207 -13.74 16.19 7.31
N GLY A 208 -13.20 15.86 8.47
CA GLY A 208 -13.84 14.96 9.44
C GLY A 208 -13.99 13.52 8.93
N TRP A 209 -13.16 13.07 7.98
CA TRP A 209 -13.20 11.71 7.46
C TRP A 209 -12.65 10.71 8.50
N PRO A 210 -13.30 9.54 8.67
CA PRO A 210 -12.80 8.49 9.55
C PRO A 210 -11.37 8.07 9.18
N VAL A 211 -10.51 7.97 10.19
CA VAL A 211 -9.15 7.45 10.06
C VAL A 211 -9.08 6.09 10.73
N LEU A 212 -8.84 5.04 9.95
CA LEU A 212 -8.67 3.67 10.41
C LEU A 212 -7.18 3.34 10.54
N ALA A 213 -6.82 2.67 11.64
CA ALA A 213 -5.46 2.20 11.89
C ALA A 213 -5.44 0.67 11.83
N PHE A 214 -4.84 0.11 10.79
CA PHE A 214 -4.68 -1.33 10.65
C PHE A 214 -3.27 -1.74 11.04
N VAL A 215 -3.18 -2.73 11.92
CA VAL A 215 -1.92 -3.18 12.47
C VAL A 215 -1.66 -4.59 12.00
N ARG A 216 -0.53 -4.78 11.32
CA ARG A 216 -0.12 -6.12 10.90
C ARG A 216 0.00 -7.01 12.15
N ALA A 217 -0.64 -8.17 12.12
CA ALA A 217 -0.49 -9.16 13.17
C ALA A 217 1.00 -9.49 13.34
N ALA A 218 1.55 -9.25 14.53
CA ALA A 218 2.96 -9.52 14.82
C ALA A 218 3.27 -10.98 14.47
N SER A 219 4.17 -11.21 13.52
CA SER A 219 4.67 -12.57 13.29
C SER A 219 5.34 -13.09 14.58
N ARG A 220 5.48 -14.41 14.74
CA ARG A 220 6.28 -14.97 15.87
C ARG A 220 7.69 -14.37 15.90
N ARG A 221 8.27 -14.08 14.73
CA ARG A 221 9.56 -13.39 14.60
C ARG A 221 9.50 -11.97 15.15
N ASP A 222 8.47 -11.19 14.84
CA ASP A 222 8.34 -9.80 15.33
C ASP A 222 8.12 -9.74 16.85
N ARG A 223 7.47 -10.76 17.43
CA ARG A 223 7.36 -10.92 18.88
C ARG A 223 8.71 -11.27 19.53
N LEU A 224 9.49 -12.16 18.89
CA LEU A 224 10.83 -12.51 19.37
C LEU A 224 11.80 -11.33 19.28
N PHE A 225 11.76 -10.55 18.21
CA PHE A 225 12.55 -9.33 18.07
C PHE A 225 12.16 -8.27 19.12
N ARG A 226 10.85 -8.04 19.33
CA ARG A 226 10.39 -7.14 20.40
C ARG A 226 10.74 -7.62 21.80
N LEU A 227 10.78 -8.94 22.03
CA LEU A 227 11.22 -9.50 23.30
C LEU A 227 12.73 -9.28 23.50
N ARG A 228 13.53 -9.47 22.45
CA ARG A 228 14.97 -9.20 22.46
C ARG A 228 15.25 -7.72 22.75
N ASP A 229 14.55 -6.81 22.08
CA ASP A 229 14.73 -5.37 22.28
C ASP A 229 14.34 -4.92 23.70
N ARG A 230 13.24 -5.46 24.24
CA ARG A 230 12.84 -5.24 25.65
C ARG A 230 13.83 -5.81 26.66
N LEU A 231 14.51 -6.91 26.33
CA LEU A 231 15.56 -7.46 27.18
C LEU A 231 16.81 -6.60 27.12
N SER A 232 17.23 -6.12 25.94
CA SER A 232 18.34 -5.17 25.82
C SER A 232 18.07 -3.83 26.52
N ASP A 233 16.83 -3.33 26.48
CA ASP A 233 16.44 -2.12 27.23
C ASP A 233 16.49 -2.34 28.74
N ARG A 234 16.18 -3.55 29.22
CA ARG A 234 16.34 -3.91 30.65
C ARG A 234 17.81 -4.06 31.06
N PHE A 235 18.68 -4.51 30.16
CA PHE A 235 20.12 -4.52 30.41
C PHE A 235 20.72 -3.11 30.36
N ALA A 236 20.20 -2.21 29.51
CA ALA A 236 20.59 -0.79 29.49
C ALA A 236 20.06 0.00 30.71
N ALA A 237 18.85 -0.32 31.18
CA ALA A 237 18.25 0.30 32.36
C ALA A 237 18.86 -0.18 33.70
N GLY A 238 19.56 -1.32 33.72
CA GLY A 238 20.27 -1.82 34.90
C GLY A 238 21.54 -1.04 35.27
N ALA A 239 21.99 -0.10 34.44
CA ALA A 239 23.24 0.64 34.62
C ALA A 239 23.08 2.05 35.23
N ARG A 240 21.98 2.35 35.92
CA ARG A 240 21.83 3.60 36.69
C ARG A 240 21.37 3.31 38.12
N VAL A 241 22.36 3.13 39.00
CA VAL A 241 22.17 3.07 40.45
C VAL A 241 22.58 4.42 41.07
N GLY A 242 21.63 5.01 41.81
CA GLY A 242 21.81 6.03 42.85
C GLY A 242 21.44 7.46 42.42
N ALA A 243 20.74 8.30 43.18
CA ALA A 243 20.01 8.23 44.46
C ALA A 243 19.09 9.50 44.51
N PRO A 244 18.46 9.91 45.65
CA PRO A 244 17.05 9.74 45.99
C PRO A 244 16.13 10.99 45.85
N ALA A 245 14.85 10.73 46.07
CA ALA A 245 13.65 11.55 45.90
C ALA A 245 13.45 12.72 46.89
N GLY A 246 12.61 13.68 46.48
CA GLY A 246 11.91 14.66 47.33
C GLY A 246 10.40 14.62 47.06
N PRO A 247 9.54 15.02 48.02
CA PRO A 247 8.17 14.51 48.13
C PRO A 247 7.10 15.32 47.36
N ALA A 248 5.96 14.66 47.23
CA ALA A 248 4.75 15.00 46.48
C ALA A 248 3.95 16.18 47.02
N THR A 249 3.08 16.73 46.18
CA THR A 249 1.79 17.31 46.60
C THR A 249 0.72 17.05 45.55
N ASP A 250 -0.41 16.55 46.05
CA ASP A 250 -1.68 16.25 45.40
C ASP A 250 -2.40 17.50 44.86
N ALA A 251 -3.26 17.33 43.85
CA ALA A 251 -4.56 17.99 43.80
C ALA A 251 -5.47 17.41 42.69
N GLU A 252 -6.71 17.18 43.11
CA GLU A 252 -7.90 16.64 42.47
C GLU A 252 -8.38 17.32 41.16
N GLY A 253 -9.20 16.59 40.39
CA GLY A 253 -10.03 17.10 39.29
C GLY A 253 -11.22 17.96 39.75
N PRO A 254 -12.17 18.33 38.86
CA PRO A 254 -13.15 17.34 38.39
C PRO A 254 -13.67 17.52 36.94
N ASP A 255 -14.54 16.56 36.59
CA ASP A 255 -15.33 16.30 35.38
C ASP A 255 -15.89 17.47 34.55
N ALA A 256 -15.95 17.23 33.23
CA ALA A 256 -17.11 17.58 32.42
C ALA A 256 -17.23 16.59 31.23
N GLY A 257 -18.36 15.89 31.17
CA GLY A 257 -18.69 14.91 30.14
C GLY A 257 -19.08 15.52 28.79
N GLY A 258 -18.87 14.73 27.74
CA GLY A 258 -19.35 14.99 26.39
C GLY A 258 -19.41 13.68 25.61
N VAL A 259 -20.63 13.22 25.36
CA VAL A 259 -20.98 11.93 24.73
C VAL A 259 -20.71 12.00 23.23
N GLY A 260 -19.92 11.08 22.70
CA GLY A 260 -19.68 10.90 21.26
C GLY A 260 -19.42 9.43 20.95
N ALA A 261 -20.20 8.86 20.04
CA ALA A 261 -20.28 7.43 19.74
C ALA A 261 -18.91 6.78 19.44
N ALA A 262 -18.50 5.85 20.30
CA ALA A 262 -17.28 5.08 20.16
C ALA A 262 -17.56 3.75 19.44
N GLY A 263 -17.15 3.65 18.17
CA GLY A 263 -16.83 2.37 17.55
C GLY A 263 -15.50 1.81 18.09
N PRO A 264 -15.20 0.51 17.94
CA PRO A 264 -14.12 -0.17 18.67
C PRO A 264 -12.69 0.16 18.21
N TRP A 265 -12.51 1.18 17.36
CA TRP A 265 -11.22 1.54 16.77
C TRP A 265 -10.49 2.52 17.68
N ARG A 266 -9.62 1.98 18.55
CA ARG A 266 -8.73 2.77 19.40
C ARG A 266 -7.56 3.31 18.59
N ASP A 267 -7.30 4.61 18.73
CA ASP A 267 -6.19 5.35 18.12
C ASP A 267 -4.84 4.94 18.74
N PRO A 268 -3.92 4.30 18.00
CA PRO A 268 -2.54 4.13 18.42
C PRO A 268 -1.71 5.21 17.73
N ALA A 269 -1.56 6.35 18.39
CA ALA A 269 -0.58 7.36 18.01
C ALA A 269 0.84 6.76 18.06
N LEU A 270 1.62 7.09 17.02
CA LEU A 270 3.07 6.91 16.88
C LEU A 270 3.54 5.47 16.62
N LEU A 271 3.74 5.14 15.33
CA LEU A 271 4.91 4.43 14.77
C LEU A 271 4.66 4.15 13.28
N GLY A 272 5.43 4.77 12.39
CA GLY A 272 5.47 4.39 10.97
C GLY A 272 5.62 5.55 9.99
N ALA A 273 6.74 6.26 10.05
CA ALA A 273 7.15 7.14 8.96
C ALA A 273 7.58 6.31 7.73
N ALA A 274 7.32 6.86 6.54
CA ALA A 274 7.77 6.43 5.21
C ALA A 274 6.95 5.31 4.53
N ALA A 275 5.89 5.73 3.82
CA ALA A 275 5.37 5.01 2.67
C ALA A 275 4.99 6.03 1.58
N VAL A 276 6.00 6.55 0.88
CA VAL A 276 5.80 7.36 -0.33
C VAL A 276 6.31 6.53 -1.50
N GLY A 277 5.39 6.09 -2.37
CA GLY A 277 5.67 5.58 -3.72
C GLY A 277 6.61 4.37 -3.81
N GLY A 278 6.37 3.32 -3.03
CA GLY A 278 7.34 2.26 -2.72
C GLY A 278 7.90 1.44 -3.89
N VAL A 279 7.22 1.34 -5.02
CA VAL A 279 7.64 0.44 -6.12
C VAL A 279 8.31 1.21 -7.24
N LEU A 280 7.83 2.44 -7.40
CA LEU A 280 8.17 3.28 -8.51
C LEU A 280 9.54 3.91 -8.39
N ALA A 281 10.36 3.60 -7.41
CA ALA A 281 11.77 3.94 -7.49
C ALA A 281 12.70 2.74 -7.30
N ALA A 282 12.21 1.60 -6.77
CA ALA A 282 12.92 0.33 -6.66
C ALA A 282 13.42 -0.29 -7.99
N LEU A 283 13.02 0.25 -9.15
CA LEU A 283 13.40 -0.26 -10.48
C LEU A 283 14.25 0.72 -11.33
N LEU A 284 14.50 1.95 -10.87
CA LEU A 284 14.82 3.07 -11.78
C LEU A 284 16.26 3.46 -12.03
N ALA A 285 17.22 3.05 -11.21
CA ALA A 285 18.62 3.25 -11.58
C ALA A 285 19.18 2.11 -12.46
N GLY A 286 18.31 1.20 -12.91
CA GLY A 286 18.54 0.14 -13.89
C GLY A 286 18.83 0.60 -15.33
N ALA A 287 18.03 1.56 -15.81
CA ALA A 287 17.85 1.82 -17.24
C ALA A 287 18.71 2.95 -17.83
N ALA A 288 19.61 3.56 -17.05
CA ALA A 288 20.39 4.72 -17.51
C ALA A 288 21.79 4.41 -18.08
N VAL A 289 22.25 3.14 -18.11
CA VAL A 289 23.62 2.81 -18.59
C VAL A 289 23.68 1.54 -19.47
N THR A 290 22.69 1.32 -20.34
CA THR A 290 22.81 0.29 -21.41
C THR A 290 22.80 0.84 -22.84
N ARG A 291 22.90 2.17 -23.01
CA ARG A 291 23.30 2.79 -24.29
C ARG A 291 24.62 3.56 -24.14
N SER A 292 25.72 2.84 -23.87
CA SER A 292 27.08 3.33 -24.17
C SER A 292 28.11 2.19 -24.26
N ALA A 293 27.74 1.07 -24.88
CA ALA A 293 28.67 -0.03 -25.12
C ALA A 293 28.34 -0.84 -26.39
N ARG A 294 27.90 -0.18 -27.47
CA ARG A 294 27.94 -0.71 -28.85
C ARG A 294 28.08 0.47 -29.81
N GLY A 295 29.32 0.86 -30.05
CA GLY A 295 29.69 1.96 -30.95
C GLY A 295 31.21 2.05 -30.99
N GLY A 296 31.84 1.04 -31.56
CA GLY A 296 33.30 0.93 -31.59
C GLY A 296 33.75 -0.34 -32.29
N ARG A 297 33.62 -0.34 -33.63
CA ARG A 297 34.56 -0.86 -34.62
C ARG A 297 33.98 -0.65 -36.01
#